data_AF-A0A848TRW6-F1
#
_entry.id   AF-A0A848TRW6-F1
#
_cell.length_a   1.000
_cell.length_b   1.000
_cell.length_c   1.000
_cell.angle_alpha   90.00
_cell.angle_beta   90.00
_cell.angle_gamma   90.00
#
_symmetry.space_group_name_H-M   'P 1'
#
loop_
_entity.id
_entity.type
_entity.pdbx_description
1 polymer ?
#
loop_
_entity_poly.entity_id
_entity_poly.type
_entity_poly.pdbx_seq_one_letter_code
_entity_poly.pdbx_strand_id
1 'polypeptide(L)'
;MQLIPYIAKHTQLSEKGIINTVELIDQDCTIPFISRYRKERTGNLDEVQIGIIVAFKTQFEALKKRKTAIIKALDEQGVLTNGLKEKITQSEDLTRLEDLYLPYKKSKKSKAETARKNGLEPLAKIIMAQRNEEIEFEASKYVNNDVPNEGDVLEGARHIIAEWINERSDIRSQLRYQFGKFAEITTKVIATKKDEEKAQKFRDYFDWSEALNRCPSHRLLAILRAENEGFIRVKIEIDVERAIQKIEDLIIKSSNACASQIRMAIQDACKRLLFPSLSNEILKKAKEKADDSAIQVFAKNLKQLLLGAPLGEKRILAIDPGFRTGCKIVCLSAHGELEHNETIYPHAPQHDSKGAIKKISTLADAYKIEAIAIGNGTASRETEHLIKRIQFRNPVEVFVVSEAGAS
;
A
#
# COMPACT_ATOMS: atom_id res chain seq x y z
N MET A 1 17.66 12.76 18.22
CA MET A 1 16.62 11.76 18.60
C MET A 1 17.31 10.43 18.82
N GLN A 2 17.16 9.83 19.99
CA GLN A 2 17.68 8.50 20.31
C GLN A 2 16.59 7.43 20.04
N LEU A 3 17.01 6.18 19.83
CA LEU A 3 16.11 5.07 19.48
C LEU A 3 15.08 4.79 20.57
N ILE A 4 15.52 4.68 21.82
CA ILE A 4 14.67 4.28 22.95
C ILE A 4 13.54 5.30 23.20
N PRO A 5 13.80 6.63 23.32
CA PRO A 5 12.73 7.60 23.48
C PRO A 5 11.73 7.62 22.31
N TYR A 6 12.20 7.35 21.08
CA TYR A 6 11.32 7.26 19.91
C TYR A 6 10.34 6.08 20.05
N ILE A 7 10.83 4.89 20.39
CA ILE A 7 9.97 3.71 20.59
C ILE A 7 9.03 3.94 21.78
N ALA A 8 9.51 4.52 22.89
CA ALA A 8 8.68 4.79 24.07
C ALA A 8 7.51 5.74 23.74
N LYS A 9 7.76 6.82 23.00
CA LYS A 9 6.73 7.78 22.55
C LYS A 9 5.64 7.13 21.72
N HIS A 10 5.99 6.14 20.89
CA HIS A 10 5.06 5.48 19.98
C HIS A 10 4.34 4.25 20.56
N THR A 11 4.91 3.61 21.58
CA THR A 11 4.40 2.33 22.11
C THR A 11 3.82 2.43 23.52
N GLN A 12 4.14 3.48 24.28
CA GLN A 12 3.78 3.64 25.69
C GLN A 12 4.25 2.46 26.57
N LEU A 13 5.24 1.70 26.12
CA LEU A 13 5.84 0.59 26.88
C LEU A 13 6.93 1.11 27.82
N SER A 14 7.26 0.32 28.85
CA SER A 14 8.32 0.67 29.79
C SER A 14 9.67 0.77 29.06
N GLU A 15 10.43 1.84 29.34
CA GLU A 15 11.74 2.05 28.72
C GLU A 15 12.71 0.89 28.99
N LYS A 16 12.69 0.35 30.21
CA LYS A 16 13.50 -0.83 30.58
C LYS A 16 13.17 -2.04 29.70
N GLY A 17 11.89 -2.30 29.45
CA GLY A 17 11.46 -3.38 28.56
C GLY A 17 11.89 -3.16 27.12
N ILE A 18 11.81 -1.92 26.62
CA ILE A 18 12.27 -1.55 25.29
C ILE A 18 13.79 -1.76 25.16
N ILE A 19 14.60 -1.22 26.07
CA ILE A 19 16.06 -1.35 26.06
C ILE A 19 16.48 -2.81 25.97
N ASN A 20 15.98 -3.62 26.91
CA ASN A 20 16.32 -5.04 26.98
C ASN A 20 15.85 -5.81 25.75
N THR A 21 14.71 -5.44 25.17
CA THR A 21 14.21 -6.07 23.93
C THR A 21 15.11 -5.70 22.75
N VAL A 22 15.50 -4.43 22.61
CA VAL A 22 16.40 -3.98 21.54
C VAL A 22 17.75 -4.69 21.62
N GLU A 23 18.35 -4.79 22.82
CA GLU A 23 19.61 -5.53 23.01
C GLU A 23 19.52 -6.99 22.58
N LEU A 24 18.41 -7.66 22.88
CA LEU A 24 18.20 -9.06 22.49
C LEU A 24 18.03 -9.19 20.97
N ILE A 25 17.31 -8.27 20.33
CA ILE A 25 17.14 -8.24 18.87
C ILE A 25 18.48 -7.99 18.16
N ASP A 26 19.33 -7.11 18.71
CA ASP A 26 20.67 -6.86 18.17
C ASP A 26 21.64 -8.05 18.37
N GLN A 27 21.27 -9.01 19.22
CA GLN A 27 21.93 -10.31 19.39
C GLN A 27 21.28 -11.42 18.54
N ASP A 28 20.50 -11.05 17.52
CA ASP A 28 19.77 -11.95 16.62
C ASP A 28 18.77 -12.89 17.34
N CYS A 29 18.29 -12.51 18.53
CA CYS A 29 17.25 -13.28 19.21
C CYS A 29 15.90 -13.12 18.50
N THR A 30 15.19 -14.22 18.27
CA THR A 30 13.87 -14.20 17.62
C THR A 30 12.76 -13.75 18.58
N ILE A 31 11.66 -13.21 18.03
CA ILE A 31 10.49 -12.80 18.84
C ILE A 31 9.98 -13.95 19.74
N PRO A 32 9.78 -15.20 19.23
CA PRO A 32 9.35 -16.31 20.09
C PRO A 32 10.37 -16.68 21.16
N PHE A 33 11.68 -16.54 20.88
CA PHE A 33 12.71 -16.80 21.87
C PHE A 33 12.66 -15.80 23.02
N ILE A 34 12.53 -14.50 22.69
CA ILE A 34 12.45 -13.42 23.68
C ILE A 34 11.17 -13.57 24.52
N SER A 35 10.02 -13.72 23.86
CA SER A 35 8.72 -13.81 24.53
C SER A 35 8.58 -15.06 25.41
N ARG A 36 9.32 -16.14 25.13
CA ARG A 36 9.28 -17.38 25.92
C ARG A 36 10.36 -17.47 27.00
N TYR A 37 11.61 -17.15 26.66
CA TYR A 37 12.78 -17.44 27.50
C TYR A 37 13.44 -16.19 28.11
N ARG A 38 12.95 -14.98 27.81
CA ARG A 38 13.51 -13.72 28.32
C ARG A 38 12.45 -12.79 28.92
N LYS A 39 11.30 -13.34 29.34
CA LYS A 39 10.17 -12.59 29.92
C LYS A 39 10.59 -11.68 31.07
N GLU A 40 11.30 -12.19 32.06
CA GLU A 40 11.71 -11.39 33.21
C GLU A 40 12.64 -10.24 32.82
N ARG A 41 13.54 -10.48 31.86
CA ARG A 41 14.46 -9.46 31.34
C ARG A 41 13.70 -8.35 30.61
N THR A 42 12.67 -8.67 29.83
CA THR A 42 11.88 -7.67 29.09
C THR A 42 10.76 -7.03 29.93
N GLY A 43 10.51 -7.50 31.15
CA GLY A 43 9.40 -7.01 31.98
C GLY A 43 8.05 -7.62 31.58
N ASN A 44 8.05 -8.88 31.18
CA ASN A 44 6.90 -9.68 30.75
C ASN A 44 6.21 -9.16 29.47
N LEU A 45 6.97 -8.58 28.54
CA LEU A 45 6.43 -8.22 27.24
C LEU A 45 6.02 -9.47 26.45
N ASP A 46 4.84 -9.42 25.84
CA ASP A 46 4.33 -10.49 24.97
C ASP A 46 4.88 -10.38 23.54
N GLU A 47 4.58 -11.39 22.71
CA GLU A 47 5.02 -11.46 21.32
C GLU A 47 4.54 -10.28 20.45
N VAL A 48 3.36 -9.73 20.77
CA VAL A 48 2.76 -8.62 20.02
C VAL A 48 3.48 -7.32 20.36
N GLN A 49 3.73 -7.07 21.64
CA GLN A 49 4.47 -5.91 22.13
C GLN A 49 5.92 -5.92 21.63
N ILE A 50 6.59 -7.07 21.67
CA ILE A 50 7.94 -7.23 21.12
C ILE A 50 7.95 -6.98 19.60
N GLY A 51 6.95 -7.51 18.88
CA GLY A 51 6.80 -7.25 17.44
C GLY A 51 6.65 -5.76 17.10
N ILE A 52 5.88 -5.02 17.90
CA ILE A 52 5.72 -3.57 17.76
C ILE A 52 7.06 -2.84 17.97
N ILE A 53 7.85 -3.24 18.97
CA ILE A 53 9.19 -2.67 19.20
C ILE A 53 10.10 -2.87 17.98
N VAL A 54 10.11 -4.08 17.39
CA VAL A 54 10.89 -4.39 16.18
C VAL A 54 10.45 -3.52 15.00
N ALA A 55 9.14 -3.34 14.81
CA ALA A 55 8.61 -2.49 13.75
C ALA A 55 9.09 -1.03 13.88
N PHE A 56 8.96 -0.43 15.08
CA PHE A 56 9.42 0.95 15.31
C PHE A 56 10.94 1.10 15.28
N LYS A 57 11.71 0.09 15.71
CA LYS A 57 13.18 0.07 15.54
C LYS A 57 13.55 0.17 14.06
N THR A 58 12.90 -0.64 13.22
CA THR A 58 13.13 -0.66 11.77
C THR A 58 12.78 0.69 11.14
N GLN A 59 11.65 1.29 11.51
CA GLN A 59 11.26 2.62 11.04
C GLN A 59 12.26 3.71 11.46
N PHE A 60 12.73 3.68 12.71
CA PHE A 60 13.72 4.62 13.21
C PHE A 60 15.05 4.51 12.44
N GLU A 61 15.53 3.29 12.20
CA GLU A 61 16.77 3.05 11.46
C GLU A 61 16.66 3.55 10.01
N ALA A 62 15.52 3.31 9.35
CA ALA A 62 15.24 3.84 8.02
C ALA A 62 15.27 5.38 8.01
N LEU A 63 14.61 6.02 8.99
CA LEU A 63 14.63 7.48 9.15
C LEU A 63 16.04 8.01 9.38
N LYS A 64 16.82 7.39 10.28
CA LYS A 64 18.20 7.79 10.59
C LYS A 64 19.09 7.66 9.35
N LYS A 65 19.03 6.54 8.64
CA LYS A 65 19.76 6.30 7.39
C LYS A 65 19.42 7.37 6.35
N ARG A 66 18.14 7.69 6.20
CA ARG A 66 17.68 8.71 5.24
C ARG A 66 18.14 10.11 5.60
N LYS A 67 18.10 10.49 6.88
CA LYS A 67 18.64 11.77 7.37
C LYS A 67 20.12 11.92 7.02
N THR A 68 20.94 10.91 7.31
CA THR A 68 22.38 10.94 7.01
C THR A 68 22.62 11.09 5.52
N ALA A 69 21.89 10.36 4.68
CA ALA A 69 22.01 10.46 3.22
C ALA A 69 21.66 11.86 2.69
N ILE A 70 20.60 12.48 3.22
CA ILE A 70 20.18 13.83 2.84
C ILE A 70 21.22 14.86 3.29
N ILE A 71 21.69 14.79 4.54
CA ILE A 71 22.73 15.71 5.04
C ILE A 71 23.97 15.63 4.16
N LYS A 72 24.44 14.42 3.83
CA LYS A 72 25.59 14.23 2.94
C LYS A 72 25.35 14.84 1.56
N ALA A 73 24.19 14.60 0.96
CA ALA A 73 23.85 15.13 -0.36
C ALA A 73 23.75 16.66 -0.39
N LEU A 74 23.33 17.30 0.72
CA LEU A 74 23.27 18.75 0.85
C LEU A 74 24.65 19.37 1.10
N ASP A 75 25.51 18.68 1.85
CA ASP A 75 26.89 19.08 2.11
C ASP A 75 27.73 19.03 0.82
N GLU A 76 27.60 17.95 0.03
CA GLU A 76 28.22 17.81 -1.30
C GLU A 76 27.76 18.89 -2.29
N GLN A 77 26.58 19.46 -2.10
CA GLN A 77 26.05 20.57 -2.90
C GLN A 77 26.47 21.96 -2.38
N GLY A 78 27.09 22.04 -1.20
CA GLY A 78 27.48 23.31 -0.58
C GLY A 78 26.30 24.15 -0.08
N VAL A 79 25.11 23.56 0.07
CA VAL A 79 23.86 24.26 0.46
C VAL A 79 23.41 23.96 1.89
N LEU A 80 24.18 23.15 2.63
CA LEU A 80 23.86 22.75 3.99
C LEU A 80 24.11 23.90 4.99
N THR A 81 23.06 24.66 5.30
CA THR A 81 23.10 25.66 6.37
C THR A 81 22.89 25.02 7.75
N ASN A 82 23.37 25.67 8.83
CA ASN A 82 23.14 25.21 10.20
C ASN A 82 21.64 25.06 10.51
N GLY A 83 20.82 26.03 10.10
CA GLY A 83 19.37 25.96 10.31
C GLY A 83 18.69 24.82 9.53
N LEU A 84 19.17 24.50 8.32
CA LEU A 84 18.65 23.36 7.56
C LEU A 84 19.06 22.02 8.20
N LYS A 85 20.32 21.92 8.64
CA LYS A 85 20.85 20.75 9.35
C LYS A 85 20.06 20.46 10.63
N GLU A 86 19.73 21.49 11.40
CA GLU A 86 18.89 21.38 12.60
C GLU A 86 17.48 20.87 12.26
N LYS A 87 16.81 21.47 11.26
CA LYS A 87 15.47 21.04 10.80
C LYS A 87 15.45 19.57 10.38
N ILE A 88 16.46 19.12 9.62
CA ILE A 88 16.59 17.72 9.19
C ILE A 88 16.82 16.80 10.39
N THR A 89 17.69 17.19 11.31
CA THR A 89 18.02 16.39 12.50
C THR A 89 16.81 16.23 13.41
N GLN A 90 15.99 17.27 13.55
CA GLN A 90 14.77 17.29 14.36
C GLN A 90 13.56 16.62 13.68
N SER A 91 13.56 16.40 12.37
CA SER A 91 12.41 15.79 11.68
C SER A 91 12.09 14.38 12.21
N GLU A 92 10.89 14.15 12.73
CA GLU A 92 10.49 12.82 13.26
C GLU A 92 9.85 11.92 12.19
N ASP A 93 9.57 12.48 11.02
CA ASP A 93 8.77 11.86 9.98
C ASP A 93 9.50 11.87 8.63
N LEU A 94 9.39 10.76 7.89
CA LEU A 94 10.02 10.60 6.58
C LEU A 94 9.40 11.55 5.55
N THR A 95 8.10 11.78 5.57
CA THR A 95 7.43 12.68 4.61
C THR A 95 7.91 14.11 4.82
N ARG A 96 7.95 14.59 6.06
CA ARG A 96 8.50 15.92 6.38
C ARG A 96 9.98 16.04 6.00
N LEU A 97 10.75 14.97 6.16
CA LEU A 97 12.15 14.93 5.76
C LEU A 97 12.30 15.04 4.23
N GLU A 98 11.47 14.35 3.45
CA GLU A 98 11.47 14.49 1.99
C GLU A 98 11.05 15.89 1.54
N ASP A 99 10.08 16.53 2.19
CA ASP A 99 9.70 17.91 1.90
C ASP A 99 10.85 18.90 2.09
N LEU A 100 11.62 18.75 3.18
CA LEU A 100 12.80 19.58 3.44
C LEU A 100 13.89 19.38 2.39
N TYR A 101 13.98 18.18 1.82
CA TYR A 101 14.96 17.84 0.80
C TYR A 101 14.51 18.17 -0.62
N LEU A 102 13.20 18.31 -0.86
CA LEU A 102 12.61 18.52 -2.17
C LEU A 102 13.28 19.64 -3.00
N PRO A 103 13.58 20.84 -2.44
CA PRO A 103 14.22 21.92 -3.19
C PRO A 103 15.62 21.61 -3.73
N TYR A 104 16.29 20.62 -3.14
CA TYR A 104 17.68 20.27 -3.42
C TYR A 104 17.80 18.98 -4.24
N LYS A 105 16.67 18.39 -4.60
CA LYS A 105 16.62 17.18 -5.40
C LYS A 105 16.85 17.54 -6.86
N LYS A 106 18.01 17.16 -7.40
CA LYS A 106 18.35 17.39 -8.82
C LYS A 106 17.29 16.78 -9.75
N SER A 107 16.45 17.62 -10.36
CA SER A 107 15.60 17.25 -11.49
C SER A 107 16.36 17.58 -12.76
N LYS A 108 16.49 16.64 -13.70
CA LYS A 108 17.37 16.81 -14.88
C LYS A 108 16.72 17.58 -16.05
N LYS A 109 15.41 17.86 -16.01
CA LYS A 109 14.62 18.39 -17.15
C LYS A 109 13.34 19.13 -16.71
N SER A 110 13.36 19.94 -15.63
CA SER A 110 12.15 20.68 -15.25
C SER A 110 11.97 21.94 -16.10
N LYS A 111 10.72 22.35 -16.35
CA LYS A 111 10.44 23.62 -17.06
C LYS A 111 11.05 24.82 -16.33
N ALA A 112 11.08 24.79 -15.00
CA ALA A 112 11.70 25.81 -14.18
C ALA A 112 13.23 25.82 -14.33
N GLU A 113 13.87 24.65 -14.40
CA GLU A 113 15.31 24.55 -14.66
C GLU A 113 15.68 25.15 -16.03
N THR A 114 14.90 24.87 -17.07
CA THR A 114 15.08 25.50 -18.39
C THR A 114 14.92 27.02 -18.29
N ALA A 115 13.88 27.51 -17.61
CA ALA A 115 13.68 28.94 -17.41
C ALA A 115 14.83 29.61 -16.62
N ARG A 116 15.42 28.93 -15.63
CA ARG A 116 16.60 29.42 -14.91
C ARG A 116 17.83 29.50 -15.82
N LYS A 117 18.04 28.50 -16.69
CA LYS A 117 19.13 28.51 -17.70
C LYS A 117 18.97 29.65 -18.69
N ASN A 118 17.73 29.99 -19.04
CA ASN A 118 17.40 31.15 -19.89
C ASN A 118 17.47 32.49 -19.14
N GLY A 119 17.93 32.52 -17.89
CA GLY A 119 18.14 33.74 -17.12
C GLY A 119 16.89 34.38 -16.51
N LEU A 120 15.78 33.64 -16.39
CA LEU A 120 14.47 34.20 -16.00
C LEU A 120 14.20 34.25 -14.49
N GLU A 121 15.12 33.73 -13.67
CA GLU A 121 14.96 33.71 -12.20
C GLU A 121 14.87 35.12 -11.57
N PRO A 122 15.65 36.14 -12.00
CA PRO A 122 15.51 37.49 -11.47
C PRO A 122 14.11 38.08 -11.71
N LEU A 123 13.50 37.85 -12.88
CA LEU A 123 12.13 38.25 -13.17
C LEU A 123 11.13 37.55 -12.24
N ALA A 124 11.29 36.24 -12.01
CA ALA A 124 10.46 35.51 -11.06
C ALA A 124 10.55 36.10 -9.63
N LYS A 125 11.74 36.55 -9.20
CA LYS A 125 11.93 37.24 -7.90
C LYS A 125 11.22 38.59 -7.87
N ILE A 126 11.29 39.37 -8.95
CA ILE A 126 10.58 40.67 -9.08
C ILE A 126 9.07 40.45 -8.95
N ILE A 127 8.51 39.48 -9.68
CA ILE A 127 7.09 39.14 -9.61
C ILE A 127 6.70 38.72 -8.19
N MET A 128 7.48 37.84 -7.55
CA MET A 128 7.21 37.38 -6.18
C MET A 128 7.38 38.45 -5.10
N ALA A 129 8.17 39.51 -5.36
CA ALA A 129 8.26 40.67 -4.48
C ALA A 129 6.97 41.49 -4.47
N GLN A 130 6.12 41.37 -5.50
CA GLN A 130 4.77 41.96 -5.56
C GLN A 130 4.73 43.50 -5.49
N ARG A 131 5.80 44.18 -5.90
CA ARG A 131 5.95 45.64 -5.79
C ARG A 131 5.98 46.37 -7.14
N ASN A 132 5.82 45.67 -8.25
CA ASN A 132 5.94 46.26 -9.59
C ASN A 132 4.60 46.22 -10.33
N GLU A 133 4.25 47.33 -10.99
CA GLU A 133 3.04 47.47 -11.79
C GLU A 133 3.30 47.28 -13.29
N GLU A 134 4.54 47.48 -13.77
CA GLU A 134 4.93 47.40 -15.18
C GLU A 134 5.67 46.08 -15.49
N ILE A 135 4.97 44.95 -15.35
CA ILE A 135 5.59 43.63 -15.48
C ILE A 135 5.94 43.31 -16.92
N GLU A 136 5.12 43.74 -17.87
CA GLU A 136 5.34 43.59 -19.30
C GLU A 136 6.63 44.29 -19.70
N PHE A 137 6.86 45.51 -19.20
CA PHE A 137 8.10 46.24 -19.41
C PHE A 137 9.30 45.52 -18.79
N GLU A 138 9.19 45.03 -17.55
CA GLU A 138 10.26 44.24 -16.95
C GLU A 138 10.54 42.96 -17.75
N ALA A 139 9.52 42.28 -18.27
CA ALA A 139 9.66 41.06 -19.07
C ALA A 139 10.40 41.31 -20.38
N SER A 140 10.16 42.46 -21.04
CA SER A 140 10.84 42.84 -22.29
C SER A 140 12.38 42.80 -22.18
N LYS A 141 12.92 43.06 -20.97
CA LYS A 141 14.37 43.05 -20.69
C LYS A 141 15.01 41.66 -20.68
N TYR A 142 14.19 40.60 -20.63
CA TYR A 142 14.67 39.20 -20.56
C TYR A 142 14.45 38.43 -21.86
N VAL A 143 13.93 39.06 -22.91
CA VAL A 143 13.76 38.44 -24.24
C VAL A 143 15.13 38.08 -24.82
N ASN A 144 15.26 36.86 -25.33
CA ASN A 144 16.49 36.37 -25.96
C ASN A 144 16.18 35.31 -27.03
N ASN A 145 17.21 34.73 -27.65
CA ASN A 145 17.04 33.74 -28.73
C ASN A 145 16.27 32.48 -28.31
N ASP A 146 16.35 32.09 -27.03
CA ASP A 146 15.69 30.90 -26.49
C ASP A 146 14.27 31.19 -25.96
N VAL A 147 13.94 32.47 -25.70
CA VAL A 147 12.61 32.96 -25.30
C VAL A 147 12.28 34.25 -26.08
N PRO A 148 11.66 34.13 -27.27
CA PRO A 148 11.62 35.19 -28.27
C PRO A 148 10.56 36.27 -28.02
N ASN A 149 9.62 36.08 -27.09
CA ASN A 149 8.58 37.06 -26.79
C ASN A 149 8.32 37.19 -25.28
N GLU A 150 7.70 38.30 -24.88
CA GLU A 150 7.36 38.62 -23.49
C GLU A 150 6.45 37.57 -22.83
N GLY A 151 5.56 36.95 -23.62
CA GLY A 151 4.66 35.89 -23.14
C GLY A 151 5.44 34.65 -22.67
N ASP A 152 6.41 34.20 -23.46
CA ASP A 152 7.29 33.07 -23.15
C ASP A 152 8.19 33.38 -21.95
N VAL A 153 8.69 34.62 -21.86
CA VAL A 153 9.45 35.11 -20.70
C VAL A 153 8.61 35.03 -19.41
N LEU A 154 7.38 35.54 -19.44
CA LEU A 154 6.47 35.49 -18.30
C LEU A 154 6.08 34.06 -17.97
N GLU A 155 5.86 33.19 -18.97
CA GLU A 155 5.61 31.77 -18.75
C GLU A 155 6.80 31.07 -18.07
N GLY A 156 8.02 31.34 -18.53
CA GLY A 156 9.24 30.83 -17.90
C GLY A 156 9.36 31.28 -16.44
N ALA A 157 9.12 32.56 -16.16
CA ALA A 157 9.11 33.08 -14.78
C ALA A 157 8.01 32.40 -13.93
N ARG A 158 6.81 32.19 -14.47
CA ARG A 158 5.73 31.45 -13.79
C ARG A 158 6.10 30.01 -13.49
N HIS A 159 6.82 29.31 -14.37
CA HIS A 159 7.29 27.95 -14.10
C HIS A 159 8.24 27.89 -12.89
N ILE A 160 9.13 28.89 -12.75
CA ILE A 160 10.03 29.00 -11.59
C ILE A 160 9.21 29.24 -10.32
N ILE A 161 8.25 30.17 -10.36
CA ILE A 161 7.36 30.45 -9.22
C ILE A 161 6.55 29.21 -8.84
N ALA A 162 6.04 28.47 -9.82
CA ALA A 162 5.27 27.25 -9.58
C ALA A 162 6.10 26.17 -8.87
N GLU A 163 7.40 26.06 -9.19
CA GLU A 163 8.32 25.14 -8.51
C GLU A 163 8.57 25.58 -7.05
N TRP A 164 8.80 26.87 -6.79
CA TRP A 164 8.94 27.40 -5.43
C TRP A 164 7.69 27.18 -4.58
N ILE A 165 6.50 27.32 -5.17
CA ILE A 165 5.22 27.06 -4.50
C ILE A 165 5.08 25.57 -4.18
N ASN A 166 5.44 24.69 -5.12
CA ASN A 166 5.40 23.24 -4.91
C ASN A 166 6.31 22.78 -3.76
N GLU A 167 7.43 23.47 -3.56
CA GLU A 167 8.46 23.17 -2.55
C GLU A 167 8.15 23.72 -1.16
N ARG A 168 7.13 24.56 -1.02
CA ARG A 168 6.75 25.17 0.25
C ARG A 168 6.07 24.18 1.19
N SER A 169 6.77 23.84 2.28
CA SER A 169 6.32 22.86 3.28
C SER A 169 4.98 23.21 3.96
N ASP A 170 4.67 24.49 4.14
CA ASP A 170 3.42 24.97 4.71
C ASP A 170 2.23 24.70 3.77
N ILE A 171 2.40 24.99 2.48
CA ILE A 171 1.41 24.69 1.43
C ILE A 171 1.19 23.18 1.31
N ARG A 172 2.27 22.39 1.22
CA ARG A 172 2.18 20.92 1.16
C ARG A 172 1.47 20.35 2.39
N SER A 173 1.78 20.84 3.59
CA SER A 173 1.13 20.40 4.83
C SER A 173 -0.37 20.72 4.86
N GLN A 174 -0.75 21.92 4.41
CA GLN A 174 -2.15 22.33 4.30
C GLN A 174 -2.91 21.46 3.30
N LEU A 175 -2.34 21.22 2.12
CA LEU A 175 -2.95 20.37 1.09
C LEU A 175 -3.05 18.91 1.54
N ARG A 176 -2.03 18.35 2.21
CA ARG A 176 -2.12 17.01 2.83
C ARG A 176 -3.29 16.90 3.79
N TYR A 177 -3.51 17.93 4.60
CA TYR A 177 -4.67 17.96 5.49
C TYR A 177 -5.98 17.96 4.69
N GLN A 178 -6.08 18.74 3.60
CA GLN A 178 -7.26 18.72 2.73
C GLN A 178 -7.48 17.33 2.11
N PHE A 179 -6.46 16.73 1.49
CA PHE A 179 -6.55 15.38 0.91
C PHE A 179 -6.91 14.33 1.96
N GLY A 180 -6.28 14.35 3.14
CA GLY A 180 -6.57 13.37 4.19
C GLY A 180 -7.99 13.45 4.76
N LYS A 181 -8.64 14.62 4.71
CA LYS A 181 -9.97 14.83 5.29
C LYS A 181 -11.10 14.83 4.28
N PHE A 182 -10.86 15.36 3.08
CA PHE A 182 -11.91 15.70 2.12
C PHE A 182 -11.69 15.08 0.74
N ALA A 183 -10.65 14.25 0.54
CA ALA A 183 -10.47 13.60 -0.74
C ALA A 183 -11.59 12.62 -1.05
N GLU A 184 -12.09 12.68 -2.27
CA GLU A 184 -12.98 11.70 -2.87
C GLU A 184 -12.20 10.83 -3.85
N ILE A 185 -12.49 9.53 -3.83
CA ILE A 185 -12.04 8.58 -4.85
C ILE A 185 -13.14 8.45 -5.89
N THR A 186 -12.82 8.83 -7.13
CA THR A 186 -13.74 8.73 -8.27
C THR A 186 -13.21 7.71 -9.27
N THR A 187 -14.11 6.91 -9.84
CA THR A 187 -13.76 5.90 -10.85
C THR A 187 -14.59 6.08 -12.11
N LYS A 188 -13.97 5.80 -13.27
CA LYS A 188 -14.64 5.75 -14.57
C LYS A 188 -14.16 4.58 -15.39
N VAL A 189 -15.09 3.83 -15.99
CA VAL A 189 -14.77 2.73 -16.90
C VAL A 189 -14.04 3.20 -18.16
N ILE A 190 -13.09 2.40 -18.62
CA ILE A 190 -12.47 2.59 -19.92
C ILE A 190 -13.41 2.02 -20.97
N ALA A 191 -14.01 2.92 -21.77
CA ALA A 191 -15.09 2.58 -22.70
C ALA A 191 -14.77 1.39 -23.62
N THR A 192 -13.53 1.28 -24.09
CA THR A 192 -13.09 0.20 -25.00
C THR A 192 -13.06 -1.19 -24.35
N LYS A 193 -13.03 -1.29 -23.02
CA LYS A 193 -12.94 -2.55 -22.28
C LYS A 193 -14.21 -2.91 -21.51
N LYS A 194 -15.26 -2.07 -21.60
CA LYS A 194 -16.47 -2.19 -20.81
C LYS A 194 -17.14 -3.56 -20.96
N ASP A 195 -17.18 -4.10 -22.17
CA ASP A 195 -17.91 -5.33 -22.49
C ASP A 195 -17.07 -6.61 -22.30
N GLU A 196 -15.82 -6.49 -21.86
CA GLU A 196 -14.99 -7.65 -21.53
C GLU A 196 -15.53 -8.37 -20.29
N GLU A 197 -15.61 -9.70 -20.33
CA GLU A 197 -16.09 -10.53 -19.21
C GLU A 197 -15.32 -10.25 -17.91
N LYS A 198 -14.01 -10.01 -18.01
CA LYS A 198 -13.16 -9.65 -16.86
C LYS A 198 -13.51 -8.27 -16.30
N ALA A 199 -13.84 -7.30 -17.15
CA ALA A 199 -14.24 -5.97 -16.73
C ALA A 199 -15.59 -5.99 -16.00
N GLN A 200 -16.52 -6.84 -16.44
CA GLN A 200 -17.84 -6.99 -15.81
C GLN A 200 -17.78 -7.43 -14.34
N LYS A 201 -16.69 -8.08 -13.90
CA LYS A 201 -16.45 -8.39 -12.48
C LYS A 201 -16.29 -7.14 -11.61
N PHE A 202 -15.96 -6.00 -12.22
CA PHE A 202 -15.77 -4.71 -11.56
C PHE A 202 -16.87 -3.71 -11.93
N ARG A 203 -18.02 -4.18 -12.43
CA ARG A 203 -19.13 -3.34 -12.91
C ARG A 203 -19.61 -2.32 -11.87
N ASP A 204 -19.62 -2.70 -10.60
CA ASP A 204 -20.01 -1.84 -9.48
C ASP A 204 -19.10 -0.60 -9.34
N TYR A 205 -17.91 -0.62 -9.94
CA TYR A 205 -16.91 0.45 -9.90
C TYR A 205 -16.74 1.16 -11.25
N PHE A 206 -17.64 0.97 -12.21
CA PHE A 206 -17.56 1.65 -13.52
C PHE A 206 -17.87 3.14 -13.44
N ASP A 207 -18.71 3.54 -12.50
CA ASP A 207 -19.00 4.92 -12.17
C ASP A 207 -19.25 5.02 -10.67
N TRP A 208 -18.21 5.36 -9.92
CA TRP A 208 -18.25 5.38 -8.46
C TRP A 208 -17.62 6.66 -7.93
N SER A 209 -18.17 7.19 -6.84
CA SER A 209 -17.59 8.27 -6.07
C SER A 209 -17.87 8.06 -4.58
N GLU A 210 -16.83 8.17 -3.76
CA GLU A 210 -16.98 8.19 -2.31
C GLU A 210 -15.81 8.88 -1.61
N ALA A 211 -15.98 9.23 -0.34
CA ALA A 211 -14.88 9.77 0.48
C ALA A 211 -13.78 8.72 0.71
N LEU A 212 -12.54 9.03 0.32
CA LEU A 212 -11.39 8.11 0.42
C LEU A 212 -11.12 7.66 1.87
N ASN A 213 -11.31 8.56 2.84
CA ASN A 213 -11.09 8.27 4.25
C ASN A 213 -12.13 7.32 4.89
N ARG A 214 -13.27 7.12 4.22
CA ARG A 214 -14.35 6.20 4.63
C ARG A 214 -14.43 4.96 3.73
N CYS A 215 -13.62 4.88 2.69
CA CYS A 215 -13.59 3.75 1.77
C CYS A 215 -13.15 2.47 2.50
N PRO A 216 -13.98 1.40 2.52
CA PRO A 216 -13.62 0.12 3.12
C PRO A 216 -12.42 -0.53 2.43
N SER A 217 -11.60 -1.23 3.21
CA SER A 217 -10.37 -1.90 2.75
C SER A 217 -10.57 -2.79 1.50
N HIS A 218 -11.56 -3.69 1.54
CA HIS A 218 -11.82 -4.62 0.44
C HIS A 218 -12.22 -3.90 -0.85
N ARG A 219 -12.95 -2.78 -0.73
CA ARG A 219 -13.43 -1.98 -1.85
C ARG A 219 -12.28 -1.21 -2.49
N LEU A 220 -11.46 -0.53 -1.68
CA LEU A 220 -10.28 0.16 -2.18
C LEU A 220 -9.36 -0.80 -2.94
N LEU A 221 -9.12 -1.99 -2.39
CA LEU A 221 -8.30 -3.00 -3.06
C LEU A 221 -8.93 -3.51 -4.36
N ALA A 222 -10.26 -3.67 -4.42
CA ALA A 222 -10.96 -4.06 -5.65
C ALA A 222 -10.88 -2.97 -6.73
N ILE A 223 -11.05 -1.69 -6.35
CA ILE A 223 -10.89 -0.54 -7.24
C ILE A 223 -9.46 -0.46 -7.79
N LEU A 224 -8.45 -0.53 -6.92
CA LEU A 224 -7.05 -0.48 -7.33
C LEU A 224 -6.65 -1.67 -8.19
N ARG A 225 -7.23 -2.85 -7.94
CA ARG A 225 -7.05 -4.03 -8.80
C ARG A 225 -7.65 -3.79 -10.19
N ALA A 226 -8.87 -3.27 -10.27
CA ALA A 226 -9.53 -2.95 -11.53
C ALA A 226 -8.75 -1.89 -12.34
N GLU A 227 -8.17 -0.90 -11.67
CA GLU A 227 -7.29 0.08 -12.28
C GLU A 227 -5.99 -0.57 -12.81
N ASN A 228 -5.35 -1.42 -12.02
CA ASN A 228 -4.11 -2.09 -12.41
C ASN A 228 -4.31 -3.09 -13.55
N GLU A 229 -5.47 -3.77 -13.61
CA GLU A 229 -5.88 -4.58 -14.77
C GLU A 229 -6.33 -3.71 -15.97
N GLY A 230 -6.43 -2.39 -15.77
CA GLY A 230 -6.67 -1.40 -16.80
C GLY A 230 -8.12 -1.35 -17.30
N PHE A 231 -9.10 -1.69 -16.45
CA PHE A 231 -10.53 -1.64 -16.77
C PHE A 231 -11.18 -0.31 -16.40
N ILE A 232 -10.67 0.34 -15.35
CA ILE A 232 -11.16 1.64 -14.88
C ILE A 232 -9.99 2.62 -14.74
N ARG A 233 -10.31 3.92 -14.68
CA ARG A 233 -9.40 4.98 -14.26
C ARG A 233 -9.82 5.44 -12.87
N VAL A 234 -8.85 5.62 -11.98
CA VAL A 234 -9.08 6.18 -10.65
C VAL A 234 -8.55 7.61 -10.62
N LYS A 235 -9.30 8.49 -9.95
CA LYS A 235 -8.82 9.82 -9.59
C LYS A 235 -9.08 10.06 -8.11
N ILE A 236 -8.16 10.78 -7.49
CA ILE A 236 -8.32 11.28 -6.12
C ILE A 236 -8.42 12.79 -6.21
N GLU A 237 -9.59 13.31 -5.88
CA GLU A 237 -9.96 14.71 -6.10
C GLU A 237 -10.34 15.38 -4.78
N ILE A 238 -10.11 16.69 -4.70
CA ILE A 238 -10.56 17.58 -3.64
C ILE A 238 -11.22 18.78 -4.31
N ASP A 239 -11.86 19.65 -3.52
CA ASP A 239 -12.31 20.96 -3.97
C ASP A 239 -11.09 21.82 -4.40
N VAL A 240 -10.84 21.83 -5.72
CA VAL A 240 -9.69 22.48 -6.35
C VAL A 240 -9.75 24.00 -6.18
N GLU A 241 -10.93 24.59 -6.36
CA GLU A 241 -11.11 26.04 -6.28
C GLU A 241 -10.81 26.52 -4.87
N ARG A 242 -11.36 25.85 -3.86
CA ARG A 242 -11.09 26.18 -2.46
C ARG A 242 -9.63 25.96 -2.07
N ALA A 243 -8.98 24.93 -2.61
CA ALA A 243 -7.58 24.66 -2.36
C ALA A 243 -6.68 25.76 -2.96
N ILE A 244 -6.95 26.17 -4.20
CA ILE A 244 -6.22 27.24 -4.89
C ILE A 244 -6.45 28.57 -4.17
N GLN A 245 -7.68 28.92 -3.81
CA GLN A 245 -8.00 30.16 -3.11
C GLN A 245 -7.20 30.30 -1.81
N LYS A 246 -7.12 29.24 -1.00
CA LYS A 246 -6.32 29.24 0.24
C LYS A 246 -4.83 29.49 0.00
N ILE A 247 -4.30 29.04 -1.12
CA ILE A 247 -2.89 29.28 -1.49
C ILE A 247 -2.73 30.72 -1.99
N GLU A 248 -3.68 31.22 -2.78
CA GLU A 248 -3.72 32.63 -3.19
C GLU A 248 -3.73 33.56 -1.98
N ASP A 249 -4.62 33.34 -1.01
CA ASP A 249 -4.74 34.14 0.22
C ASP A 249 -3.44 34.14 1.04
N LEU A 250 -2.66 33.06 0.97
CA LEU A 250 -1.39 32.93 1.69
C LEU A 250 -0.23 33.64 0.98
N ILE A 251 -0.24 33.69 -0.35
CA ILE A 251 0.90 34.14 -1.17
C ILE A 251 0.69 35.57 -1.68
N ILE A 252 -0.49 35.87 -2.22
CA ILE A 252 -0.81 37.11 -2.89
C ILE A 252 -1.22 38.14 -1.83
N LYS A 253 -0.45 39.22 -1.76
CA LYS A 253 -0.62 40.35 -0.83
C LYS A 253 -0.90 41.66 -1.58
N SER A 254 -0.65 41.69 -2.89
CA SER A 254 -0.85 42.85 -3.74
C SER A 254 -2.10 42.71 -4.62
N SER A 255 -2.56 43.85 -5.14
CA SER A 255 -3.63 43.96 -6.14
C SER A 255 -3.12 44.45 -7.50
N ASN A 256 -1.81 44.44 -7.74
CA ASN A 256 -1.16 44.89 -8.98
C ASN A 256 -1.00 43.76 -10.02
N ALA A 257 -0.35 44.07 -11.13
CA ALA A 257 -0.05 43.12 -12.21
C ALA A 257 0.68 41.85 -11.72
N CYS A 258 1.43 41.89 -10.59
CA CYS A 258 2.12 40.71 -10.08
C CYS A 258 1.13 39.64 -9.63
N ALA A 259 -0.01 40.07 -9.08
CA ALA A 259 -1.03 39.18 -8.55
C ALA A 259 -1.60 38.25 -9.64
N SER A 260 -1.80 38.76 -10.86
CA SER A 260 -2.30 37.94 -11.97
C SER A 260 -1.29 36.87 -12.39
N GLN A 261 0.00 37.23 -12.46
CA GLN A 261 1.08 36.31 -12.80
C GLN A 261 1.27 35.23 -11.73
N ILE A 262 1.21 35.60 -10.45
CA ILE A 262 1.30 34.66 -9.33
C ILE A 262 0.09 33.72 -9.31
N ARG A 263 -1.13 34.23 -9.57
CA ARG A 263 -2.33 33.41 -9.67
C ARG A 263 -2.20 32.32 -10.74
N MET A 264 -1.73 32.68 -11.93
CA MET A 264 -1.47 31.71 -13.01
C MET A 264 -0.40 30.69 -12.60
N ALA A 265 0.66 31.12 -11.90
CA ALA A 265 1.68 30.23 -11.38
C ALA A 265 1.16 29.26 -10.29
N ILE A 266 0.28 29.73 -9.39
CA ILE A 266 -0.39 28.88 -8.38
C ILE A 266 -1.24 27.82 -9.07
N GLN A 267 -2.01 28.18 -10.09
CA GLN A 267 -2.83 27.24 -10.85
C GLN A 267 -1.97 26.16 -11.53
N ASP A 268 -0.87 26.54 -12.18
CA ASP A 268 0.08 25.58 -12.77
C ASP A 268 0.73 24.69 -11.69
N ALA A 269 1.20 25.27 -10.58
CA ALA A 269 1.79 24.53 -9.47
C ALA A 269 0.82 23.48 -8.91
N CYS A 270 -0.43 23.88 -8.70
CA CYS A 270 -1.49 23.00 -8.20
C CYS A 270 -1.76 21.85 -9.18
N LYS A 271 -2.03 22.18 -10.44
CA LYS A 271 -2.42 21.21 -11.47
C LYS A 271 -1.31 20.23 -11.84
N ARG A 272 -0.08 20.73 -12.03
CA ARG A 272 1.03 19.96 -12.60
C ARG A 272 1.89 19.28 -11.55
N LEU A 273 2.05 19.88 -10.37
CA LEU A 273 3.04 19.46 -9.38
C LEU A 273 2.39 18.97 -8.07
N LEU A 274 1.62 19.83 -7.41
CA LEU A 274 1.11 19.57 -6.06
C LEU A 274 0.02 18.52 -6.04
N PHE A 275 -1.07 18.66 -6.82
CA PHE A 275 -2.18 17.71 -6.78
C PHE A 275 -1.76 16.30 -7.22
N PRO A 276 -1.04 16.09 -8.34
CA PRO A 276 -0.60 14.74 -8.71
C PRO A 276 0.34 14.11 -7.69
N SER A 277 1.23 14.91 -7.07
CA SER A 277 2.12 14.40 -6.03
C SER A 277 1.35 13.98 -4.78
N LEU A 278 0.44 14.82 -4.31
CA LEU A 278 -0.27 14.62 -3.05
C LEU A 278 -1.43 13.62 -3.18
N SER A 279 -2.06 13.52 -4.35
CA SER A 279 -3.05 12.49 -4.67
C SER A 279 -2.43 11.10 -4.63
N ASN A 280 -1.24 10.94 -5.21
CA ASN A 280 -0.50 9.68 -5.17
C ASN A 280 -0.01 9.34 -3.76
N GLU A 281 0.45 10.36 -3.01
CA GLU A 281 0.86 10.19 -1.62
C GLU A 281 -0.29 9.68 -0.74
N ILE A 282 -1.47 10.30 -0.83
CA ILE A 282 -2.63 9.88 -0.02
C ILE A 282 -3.19 8.53 -0.46
N LEU A 283 -3.21 8.25 -1.77
CA LEU A 283 -3.66 6.96 -2.29
C LEU A 283 -2.75 5.83 -1.83
N LYS A 284 -1.43 6.02 -1.89
CA LYS A 284 -0.45 5.05 -1.39
C LYS A 284 -0.69 4.76 0.10
N LYS A 285 -0.86 5.80 0.91
CA LYS A 285 -1.15 5.66 2.35
C LYS A 285 -2.47 4.92 2.61
N ALA A 286 -3.51 5.22 1.83
CA ALA A 286 -4.79 4.52 1.92
C ALA A 286 -4.66 3.04 1.53
N LYS A 287 -3.88 2.75 0.49
CA LYS A 287 -3.57 1.38 0.06
C LYS A 287 -2.80 0.61 1.12
N GLU A 288 -1.72 1.17 1.68
CA GLU A 288 -0.94 0.54 2.75
C GLU A 288 -1.84 0.14 3.94
N LYS A 289 -2.73 1.05 4.37
CA LYS A 289 -3.71 0.76 5.43
C LYS A 289 -4.69 -0.36 5.04
N ALA A 290 -5.12 -0.40 3.78
CA ALA A 290 -6.02 -1.45 3.29
C ALA A 290 -5.30 -2.81 3.17
N ASP A 291 -4.05 -2.82 2.70
CA ASP A 291 -3.20 -4.01 2.66
C ASP A 291 -3.03 -4.56 4.08
N ASP A 292 -2.66 -3.71 5.05
CA ASP A 292 -2.50 -4.10 6.46
C ASP A 292 -3.77 -4.76 7.01
N SER A 293 -4.93 -4.15 6.79
CA SER A 293 -6.22 -4.69 7.23
C SER A 293 -6.51 -6.06 6.60
N ALA A 294 -6.27 -6.21 5.29
CA ALA A 294 -6.46 -7.48 4.60
C ALA A 294 -5.48 -8.56 5.09
N ILE A 295 -4.21 -8.21 5.28
CA ILE A 295 -3.17 -9.09 5.82
C ILE A 295 -3.54 -9.56 7.23
N GLN A 296 -4.08 -8.69 8.09
CA GLN A 296 -4.53 -9.11 9.42
C GLN A 296 -5.66 -10.14 9.37
N VAL A 297 -6.60 -10.00 8.44
CA VAL A 297 -7.65 -11.01 8.22
C VAL A 297 -7.04 -12.33 7.74
N PHE A 298 -6.14 -12.30 6.77
CA PHE A 298 -5.47 -13.51 6.29
C PHE A 298 -4.61 -14.19 7.37
N ALA A 299 -3.86 -13.40 8.14
CA ALA A 299 -3.06 -13.89 9.25
C ALA A 299 -3.93 -14.56 10.32
N LYS A 300 -5.09 -13.98 10.64
CA LYS A 300 -6.06 -14.58 11.57
C LYS A 300 -6.60 -15.91 11.04
N ASN A 301 -6.99 -15.96 9.76
CA ASN A 301 -7.51 -17.17 9.13
C ASN A 301 -6.43 -18.28 9.10
N LEU A 302 -5.19 -17.92 8.75
CA LEU A 302 -4.06 -18.86 8.75
C LEU A 302 -3.75 -19.36 10.16
N LYS A 303 -3.76 -18.48 11.16
CA LYS A 303 -3.56 -18.87 12.57
C LYS A 303 -4.63 -19.89 13.01
N GLN A 304 -5.89 -19.69 12.64
CA GLN A 304 -6.96 -20.65 12.94
C GLN A 304 -6.74 -21.99 12.25
N LEU A 305 -6.28 -21.99 11.00
CA LEU A 305 -5.97 -23.21 10.26
C LEU A 305 -4.81 -23.99 10.91
N LEU A 306 -3.73 -23.30 11.27
CA LEU A 306 -2.54 -23.91 11.90
C LEU A 306 -2.80 -24.44 13.31
N LEU A 307 -3.74 -23.83 14.04
CA LEU A 307 -4.13 -24.24 15.40
C LEU A 307 -5.36 -25.16 15.41
N GLY A 308 -5.81 -25.63 14.24
CA GLY A 308 -6.86 -26.63 14.14
C GLY A 308 -6.47 -27.89 14.91
N ALA A 309 -7.42 -28.47 15.64
CA ALA A 309 -7.16 -29.69 16.40
C ALA A 309 -6.73 -30.81 15.43
N PRO A 310 -5.55 -31.43 15.64
CA PRO A 310 -5.14 -32.55 14.81
C PRO A 310 -6.07 -33.73 15.07
N LEU A 311 -6.43 -34.46 14.01
CA LEU A 311 -7.25 -35.66 14.11
C LEU A 311 -6.52 -36.81 14.84
N GLY A 312 -5.20 -36.74 14.89
CA GLY A 312 -4.33 -37.75 15.49
C GLY A 312 -3.90 -38.84 14.49
N GLU A 313 -3.38 -39.94 15.02
CA GLU A 313 -2.88 -41.07 14.25
C GLU A 313 -4.04 -41.94 13.76
N LYS A 314 -4.63 -41.57 12.61
CA LYS A 314 -5.71 -42.31 11.96
C LYS A 314 -5.36 -42.65 10.52
N ARG A 315 -5.86 -43.78 10.03
CA ARG A 315 -5.79 -44.12 8.60
C ARG A 315 -6.80 -43.32 7.81
N ILE A 316 -6.33 -42.50 6.88
CA ILE A 316 -7.14 -41.47 6.21
C ILE A 316 -7.30 -41.79 4.74
N LEU A 317 -8.53 -41.70 4.23
CA LEU A 317 -8.78 -41.58 2.80
C LEU A 317 -9.06 -40.12 2.49
N ALA A 318 -8.13 -39.45 1.82
CA ALA A 318 -8.29 -38.05 1.42
C ALA A 318 -8.79 -37.96 -0.01
N ILE A 319 -9.72 -37.03 -0.26
CA ILE A 319 -10.36 -36.80 -1.54
C ILE A 319 -10.18 -35.34 -1.92
N ASP A 320 -9.47 -35.08 -3.01
CA ASP A 320 -9.44 -33.80 -3.72
C ASP A 320 -10.55 -33.80 -4.78
N PRO A 321 -11.69 -33.11 -4.56
CA PRO A 321 -12.84 -33.16 -5.44
C PRO A 321 -12.60 -32.46 -6.79
N GLY A 322 -13.23 -32.98 -7.84
CA GLY A 322 -13.19 -32.33 -9.14
C GLY A 322 -14.29 -32.82 -10.08
N PHE A 323 -14.72 -31.94 -10.98
CA PHE A 323 -15.62 -32.29 -12.08
C PHE A 323 -14.82 -32.92 -13.23
N ARG A 324 -14.33 -32.07 -14.15
CA ARG A 324 -13.70 -32.50 -15.41
C ARG A 324 -12.47 -33.39 -15.21
N THR A 325 -11.66 -33.12 -14.20
CA THR A 325 -10.41 -33.87 -13.94
C THR A 325 -10.61 -35.03 -12.97
N GLY A 326 -11.86 -35.31 -12.54
CA GLY A 326 -12.17 -36.31 -11.54
C GLY A 326 -11.75 -35.94 -10.13
N CYS A 327 -12.18 -36.74 -9.17
CA CYS A 327 -11.75 -36.66 -7.77
C CYS A 327 -10.51 -37.53 -7.57
N LYS A 328 -9.45 -36.97 -7.00
CA LYS A 328 -8.20 -37.70 -6.72
C LYS A 328 -8.34 -38.23 -5.31
N ILE A 329 -8.09 -39.52 -5.16
CA ILE A 329 -8.21 -40.20 -3.88
C ILE A 329 -6.84 -40.72 -3.47
N VAL A 330 -6.50 -40.54 -2.20
CA VAL A 330 -5.30 -41.11 -1.61
C VAL A 330 -5.66 -41.81 -0.30
N CYS A 331 -5.05 -42.96 -0.04
CA CYS A 331 -5.11 -43.64 1.25
C CYS A 331 -3.77 -43.44 1.96
N LEU A 332 -3.85 -42.97 3.20
CA LEU A 332 -2.70 -42.69 4.06
C LEU A 332 -2.71 -43.64 5.26
N SER A 333 -1.53 -44.10 5.65
CA SER A 333 -1.33 -44.85 6.89
C SER A 333 -1.55 -43.95 8.12
N ALA A 334 -1.63 -44.54 9.32
CA ALA A 334 -1.81 -43.79 10.57
C ALA A 334 -0.63 -42.83 10.87
N HIS A 335 0.53 -43.06 10.23
CA HIS A 335 1.73 -42.21 10.34
C HIS A 335 1.85 -41.21 9.18
N GLY A 336 0.88 -41.19 8.25
CA GLY A 336 0.86 -40.25 7.12
C GLY A 336 1.59 -40.73 5.86
N GLU A 337 2.01 -41.99 5.80
CA GLU A 337 2.65 -42.57 4.62
C GLU A 337 1.61 -42.84 3.52
N LEU A 338 1.99 -42.64 2.25
CA LEU A 338 1.11 -42.90 1.12
C LEU A 338 1.03 -44.41 0.84
N GLU A 339 -0.15 -44.98 1.03
CA GLU A 339 -0.42 -46.41 0.77
C GLU A 339 -1.00 -46.64 -0.63
N HIS A 340 -1.84 -45.71 -1.09
CA HIS A 340 -2.52 -45.83 -2.37
C HIS A 340 -2.95 -44.49 -2.93
N ASN A 341 -2.97 -44.36 -4.26
CA ASN A 341 -3.61 -43.25 -4.94
C ASN A 341 -4.34 -43.71 -6.21
N GLU A 342 -5.47 -43.09 -6.49
CA GLU A 342 -6.22 -43.31 -7.73
C GLU A 342 -7.03 -42.05 -8.08
N THR A 343 -7.58 -42.00 -9.30
CA THR A 343 -8.56 -40.99 -9.71
C THR A 343 -9.88 -41.66 -10.05
N ILE A 344 -10.97 -41.09 -9.54
CA ILE A 344 -12.33 -41.53 -9.80
C ILE A 344 -13.13 -40.41 -10.46
N TYR A 345 -14.18 -40.75 -11.21
CA TYR A 345 -14.97 -39.76 -11.96
C TYR A 345 -16.46 -39.80 -11.59
N PRO A 346 -16.81 -39.53 -10.32
CA PRO A 346 -18.20 -39.63 -9.85
C PRO A 346 -19.14 -38.61 -10.46
N HIS A 347 -18.61 -37.47 -10.91
CA HIS A 347 -19.35 -36.28 -11.33
C HIS A 347 -19.27 -36.05 -12.83
N ALA A 348 -19.90 -34.97 -13.31
CA ALA A 348 -19.81 -34.56 -14.72
C ALA A 348 -18.33 -34.37 -15.13
N PRO A 349 -17.94 -34.79 -16.36
CA PRO A 349 -18.80 -35.24 -17.45
C PRO A 349 -19.08 -36.77 -17.48
N GLN A 350 -18.38 -37.58 -16.68
CA GLN A 350 -18.48 -39.04 -16.79
C GLN A 350 -19.65 -39.64 -16.00
N HIS A 351 -20.05 -39.00 -14.90
CA HIS A 351 -21.17 -39.43 -14.05
C HIS A 351 -21.05 -40.88 -13.52
N ASP A 352 -19.83 -41.39 -13.31
CA ASP A 352 -19.59 -42.74 -12.79
C ASP A 352 -19.69 -42.79 -11.25
N SER A 353 -20.84 -42.37 -10.71
CA SER A 353 -21.06 -42.38 -9.26
C SER A 353 -21.06 -43.81 -8.69
N LYS A 354 -21.53 -44.82 -9.45
CA LYS A 354 -21.58 -46.20 -8.98
C LYS A 354 -20.19 -46.83 -8.88
N GLY A 355 -19.35 -46.64 -9.90
CA GLY A 355 -17.97 -47.10 -9.88
C GLY A 355 -17.16 -46.44 -8.77
N ALA A 356 -17.32 -45.13 -8.61
CA ALA A 356 -16.72 -44.37 -7.51
C ALA A 356 -17.12 -44.91 -6.12
N ILE A 357 -18.42 -45.14 -5.86
CA ILE A 357 -18.90 -45.70 -4.58
C ILE A 357 -18.26 -47.07 -4.30
N LYS A 358 -18.28 -47.97 -5.30
CA LYS A 358 -17.68 -49.31 -5.15
C LYS A 358 -16.19 -49.22 -4.85
N LYS A 359 -15.48 -48.33 -5.54
CA LYS A 359 -14.04 -48.14 -5.35
C LYS A 359 -13.71 -47.61 -3.95
N ILE A 360 -14.37 -46.54 -3.53
CA ILE A 360 -14.16 -45.93 -2.21
C ILE A 360 -14.47 -46.93 -1.09
N SER A 361 -15.57 -47.69 -1.20
CA SER A 361 -15.91 -48.76 -0.24
C SER A 361 -14.84 -49.85 -0.17
N THR A 362 -14.31 -50.27 -1.33
CA THR A 362 -13.26 -51.30 -1.42
C THR A 362 -11.95 -50.82 -0.78
N LEU A 363 -11.54 -49.58 -1.06
CA LEU A 363 -10.33 -48.98 -0.47
C LEU A 363 -10.48 -48.77 1.04
N ALA A 364 -11.65 -48.29 1.48
CA ALA A 364 -11.96 -48.14 2.90
C ALA A 364 -11.80 -49.47 3.66
N ASP A 365 -12.31 -50.56 3.11
CA ASP A 365 -12.22 -51.89 3.70
C ASP A 365 -10.80 -52.49 3.64
N ALA A 366 -10.08 -52.27 2.54
CA ALA A 366 -8.73 -52.82 2.32
C ALA A 366 -7.70 -52.17 3.25
N TYR A 367 -7.71 -50.83 3.33
CA TYR A 367 -6.74 -50.08 4.13
C TYR A 367 -7.19 -49.84 5.57
N LYS A 368 -8.40 -50.29 5.94
CA LYS A 368 -9.02 -50.07 7.26
C LYS A 368 -9.10 -48.58 7.60
N ILE A 369 -9.67 -47.81 6.67
CA ILE A 369 -9.81 -46.37 6.81
C ILE A 369 -10.71 -46.05 7.99
N GLU A 370 -10.29 -45.08 8.80
CA GLU A 370 -11.00 -44.61 10.00
C GLU A 370 -11.61 -43.22 9.78
N ALA A 371 -11.03 -42.43 8.89
CA ALA A 371 -11.52 -41.10 8.56
C ALA A 371 -11.39 -40.79 7.06
N ILE A 372 -12.34 -40.01 6.55
CA ILE A 372 -12.33 -39.47 5.19
C ILE A 372 -12.20 -37.95 5.26
N ALA A 373 -11.20 -37.41 4.59
CA ALA A 373 -11.00 -35.98 4.44
C ALA A 373 -11.42 -35.53 3.03
N ILE A 374 -12.35 -34.60 2.92
CA ILE A 374 -12.85 -34.08 1.64
C ILE A 374 -12.41 -32.63 1.51
N GLY A 375 -11.68 -32.29 0.45
CA GLY A 375 -11.33 -30.92 0.16
C GLY A 375 -12.57 -30.03 -0.06
N ASN A 376 -12.49 -28.77 0.37
CA ASN A 376 -13.59 -27.80 0.33
C ASN A 376 -13.67 -26.99 -0.98
N GLY A 377 -12.99 -27.41 -2.03
CA GLY A 377 -12.93 -26.77 -3.32
C GLY A 377 -14.08 -27.15 -4.25
N THR A 378 -13.76 -27.25 -5.54
CA THR A 378 -14.74 -27.46 -6.61
C THR A 378 -15.32 -28.87 -6.54
N ALA A 379 -16.64 -29.03 -6.60
CA ALA A 379 -17.35 -30.31 -6.46
C ALA A 379 -17.31 -30.94 -5.04
N SER A 380 -16.93 -30.18 -4.02
CA SER A 380 -16.86 -30.66 -2.63
C SER A 380 -18.21 -31.11 -2.08
N ARG A 381 -19.27 -30.32 -2.30
CA ARG A 381 -20.64 -30.66 -1.86
C ARG A 381 -21.16 -31.93 -2.50
N GLU A 382 -20.98 -32.08 -3.81
CA GLU A 382 -21.38 -33.25 -4.57
C GLU A 382 -20.63 -34.50 -4.11
N THR A 383 -19.35 -34.34 -3.79
CA THR A 383 -18.51 -35.42 -3.24
C THR A 383 -18.94 -35.80 -1.83
N GLU A 384 -19.24 -34.83 -0.97
CA GLU A 384 -19.77 -35.10 0.38
C GLU A 384 -21.10 -35.86 0.31
N HIS A 385 -22.01 -35.46 -0.60
CA HIS A 385 -23.25 -36.18 -0.84
C HIS A 385 -23.04 -37.60 -1.36
N LEU A 386 -22.01 -37.82 -2.18
CA LEU A 386 -21.64 -39.16 -2.64
C LEU A 386 -21.18 -40.04 -1.47
N ILE A 387 -20.27 -39.52 -0.63
CA ILE A 387 -19.73 -40.25 0.54
C ILE A 387 -20.85 -40.63 1.51
N LYS A 388 -21.83 -39.75 1.75
CA LYS A 388 -23.00 -40.04 2.59
C LYS A 388 -23.87 -41.19 2.08
N ARG A 389 -23.78 -41.57 0.81
CA ARG A 389 -24.51 -42.71 0.23
C ARG A 389 -23.78 -44.04 0.41
N ILE A 390 -22.53 -44.02 0.87
CA ILE A 390 -21.72 -45.22 1.06
C ILE A 390 -21.96 -45.78 2.45
N GLN A 391 -22.32 -47.06 2.53
CA GLN A 391 -22.35 -47.80 3.78
C GLN A 391 -20.98 -48.45 3.99
N PHE A 392 -20.21 -47.95 4.95
CA PHE A 392 -18.92 -48.52 5.33
C PHE A 392 -19.11 -49.67 6.33
N ARG A 393 -18.26 -50.70 6.24
CA ARG A 393 -18.33 -51.85 7.18
C ARG A 393 -17.93 -51.47 8.60
N ASN A 394 -17.00 -50.53 8.73
CA ASN A 394 -16.56 -49.96 9.99
C ASN A 394 -17.06 -48.51 10.13
N PRO A 395 -17.18 -47.97 11.35
CA PRO A 395 -17.44 -46.55 11.55
C PRO A 395 -16.33 -45.70 10.93
N VAL A 396 -16.69 -44.78 10.04
CA VAL A 396 -15.76 -43.84 9.38
C VAL A 396 -16.24 -42.43 9.65
N GLU A 397 -15.35 -41.58 10.17
CA GLU A 397 -15.63 -40.17 10.36
C GLU A 397 -15.37 -39.39 9.06
N VAL A 398 -16.23 -38.43 8.72
CA VAL A 398 -16.10 -37.65 7.49
C VAL A 398 -15.90 -36.19 7.84
N PHE A 399 -14.81 -35.61 7.34
CA PHE A 399 -14.42 -34.22 7.58
C PHE A 399 -14.29 -33.47 6.26
N VAL A 400 -14.76 -32.22 6.24
CA VAL A 400 -14.45 -31.28 5.16
C VAL A 400 -13.25 -30.44 5.58
N VAL A 401 -12.20 -30.43 4.77
CA VAL A 401 -10.91 -29.80 5.05
C VAL A 401 -10.61 -28.71 4.04
N SER A 402 -9.81 -27.72 4.44
CA SER A 402 -9.40 -26.65 3.52
C SER A 402 -8.41 -27.17 2.48
N GLU A 403 -8.64 -26.85 1.20
CA GLU A 403 -7.67 -27.10 0.11
C GLU A 403 -6.62 -25.98 -0.05
N ALA A 404 -6.61 -25.00 0.86
CA ALA A 404 -5.67 -23.88 0.77
C ALA A 404 -4.22 -24.38 0.88
N GLY A 405 -3.46 -24.26 -0.23
CA GLY A 405 -2.06 -24.70 -0.32
C GLY A 405 -1.85 -26.15 -0.77
N ALA A 406 -2.91 -26.87 -1.15
CA ALA A 406 -2.81 -28.24 -1.67
C ALA A 406 -2.46 -28.32 -3.17
N SER A 407 -2.79 -27.27 -3.94
CA SER A 407 -2.64 -27.18 -5.40
C SER A 407 -1.23 -26.87 -5.88
#